data_AF-A0AAU7C6X2-F1
#
_entry.id   AF-A0AAU7C6X2-F1
#
_cell.length_a   1.000
_cell.length_b   1.000
_cell.length_c   1.000
_cell.angle_alpha   90.00
_cell.angle_beta   90.00
_cell.angle_gamma   90.00
#
_symmetry.space_group_name_H-M   'P 1'
#
loop_
_entity.id
_entity.type
_entity.pdbx_description
1 polymer ?
#
loop_
_entity_poly.entity_id
_entity_poly.type
_entity_poly.pdbx_seq_one_letter_code
_entity_poly.pdbx_strand_id
1 'polypeptide(L)'
;MKAELVPENGDPPIVIDRDLTVVGRRGFCDVTIDHPSLSKRHCVLVKTDGLLVVRDLGSTNGTKVKGQKIRWAALLPDDRLTLGGYKMRVYLGPDSAPGPSERAQRGPSSRASAPAGGSKGRDAGASGFAAPSPLGTPAIKASASWPGGPDEQGGGTSGSWREQMGALADPDDVIIELD
;
A
#
# COMPACT_ATOMS: atom_id res chain seq x y z
N MET A 1 -14.50 2.99 -14.03
CA MET A 1 -13.15 2.41 -13.84
C MET A 1 -13.23 1.49 -12.65
N LYS A 2 -12.84 0.23 -12.86
CA LYS A 2 -12.77 -0.77 -11.81
C LYS A 2 -11.47 -0.57 -11.03
N ALA A 3 -11.57 -0.45 -9.71
CA ALA A 3 -10.44 -0.35 -8.80
C ALA A 3 -10.57 -1.44 -7.74
N GLU A 4 -9.58 -2.32 -7.66
CA GLU A 4 -9.53 -3.41 -6.69
C GLU A 4 -8.17 -3.42 -5.99
N LEU A 5 -8.19 -3.73 -4.70
CA LEU A 5 -6.99 -3.99 -3.92
C LEU A 5 -6.96 -5.47 -3.62
N VAL A 6 -5.96 -6.17 -4.15
CA VAL A 6 -5.79 -7.60 -3.98
C VAL A 6 -4.77 -7.84 -2.87
N PRO A 7 -5.18 -8.33 -1.69
CA PRO A 7 -4.25 -8.62 -0.60
C PRO A 7 -3.25 -9.72 -0.96
N GLU A 8 -2.00 -9.60 -0.50
CA GLU A 8 -0.96 -10.64 -0.71
C GLU A 8 -1.04 -11.78 0.33
N ASN A 9 -1.88 -11.64 1.35
CA ASN A 9 -2.05 -12.63 2.43
C ASN A 9 -3.11 -13.70 2.12
N GLY A 10 -3.76 -13.63 0.95
CA GLY A 10 -4.79 -14.59 0.51
C GLY A 10 -6.24 -14.22 0.87
N ASP A 11 -6.46 -13.06 1.49
CA ASP A 11 -7.81 -12.51 1.69
C ASP A 11 -8.48 -12.18 0.35
N PRO A 12 -9.83 -12.12 0.30
CA PRO A 12 -10.55 -11.75 -0.91
C PRO A 12 -10.19 -10.32 -1.38
N PRO A 13 -10.24 -10.05 -2.69
CA PRO A 13 -10.04 -8.71 -3.23
C PRO A 13 -11.06 -7.71 -2.67
N ILE A 14 -10.59 -6.50 -2.39
CA ILE A 14 -11.40 -5.39 -1.90
C ILE A 14 -11.73 -4.48 -3.08
N VAL A 15 -13.01 -4.36 -3.42
CA VAL A 15 -13.48 -3.49 -4.51
C VAL A 15 -13.65 -2.06 -3.98
N ILE A 16 -13.19 -1.07 -4.75
CA ILE A 16 -13.35 0.35 -4.47
C ILE A 16 -14.40 0.93 -5.43
N ASP A 17 -15.65 0.94 -4.98
CA ASP A 17 -16.80 1.43 -5.73
C ASP A 17 -17.02 2.93 -5.53
N ARG A 18 -16.73 3.47 -4.33
CA ARG A 18 -16.97 4.87 -3.94
C ARG A 18 -15.83 5.81 -4.34
N ASP A 19 -16.17 7.09 -4.50
CA ASP A 19 -15.21 8.16 -4.77
C ASP A 19 -14.27 8.41 -3.60
N LEU A 20 -14.78 8.29 -2.37
CA LEU A 20 -14.00 8.40 -1.14
C LEU A 20 -14.22 7.15 -0.30
N THR A 21 -13.13 6.46 0.00
CA THR A 21 -13.15 5.20 0.76
C THR A 21 -12.15 5.27 1.90
N VAL A 22 -12.63 5.22 3.13
CA VAL A 22 -11.78 5.20 4.33
C VAL A 22 -11.39 3.75 4.64
N VAL A 23 -10.09 3.52 4.78
CA VAL A 23 -9.51 2.21 5.11
C VAL A 23 -8.94 2.24 6.52
N GLY A 24 -9.27 1.23 7.32
CA GLY A 24 -8.79 1.15 8.70
C GLY A 24 -9.03 -0.20 9.36
N ARG A 25 -8.56 -0.34 10.61
CA ARG A 25 -8.67 -1.58 11.39
C ARG A 25 -10.04 -1.78 12.03
N ARG A 26 -10.62 -0.70 12.55
CA ARG A 26 -11.88 -0.70 13.32
C ARG A 26 -12.51 0.69 13.29
N GLY A 27 -13.84 0.74 13.27
CA GLY A 27 -14.64 1.97 13.38
C GLY A 27 -15.55 2.15 12.17
N PHE A 28 -16.07 3.36 11.98
CA PHE A 28 -16.85 3.77 10.81
C PHE A 28 -15.92 3.98 9.59
N CYS A 29 -15.34 2.88 9.08
CA CYS A 29 -14.54 2.85 7.85
C CYS A 29 -15.30 2.05 6.78
N ASP A 30 -15.21 2.50 5.53
CA ASP A 30 -15.81 1.80 4.39
C ASP A 30 -15.16 0.44 4.16
N VAL A 31 -13.84 0.38 4.32
CA VAL A 31 -13.05 -0.85 4.23
C VAL A 31 -12.40 -1.11 5.58
N THR A 32 -12.83 -2.20 6.22
CA THR A 32 -12.28 -2.64 7.50
C THR A 32 -11.38 -3.85 7.30
N ILE A 33 -10.11 -3.72 7.69
CA ILE A 33 -9.10 -4.78 7.60
C ILE A 33 -8.61 -5.08 9.02
N ASP A 34 -8.97 -6.23 9.57
CA ASP A 34 -8.55 -6.60 10.92
C ASP A 34 -7.09 -7.05 10.96
N HIS A 35 -6.18 -6.08 11.00
CA HIS A 35 -4.75 -6.33 11.08
C HIS A 35 -4.11 -5.47 12.18
N PRO A 36 -3.30 -6.05 13.09
CA PRO A 36 -2.80 -5.35 14.28
C PRO A 36 -1.94 -4.12 13.95
N SER A 37 -1.22 -4.14 12.82
CA SER A 37 -0.39 -3.02 12.36
C SER A 37 -1.17 -1.88 11.68
N LEU A 38 -2.49 -2.02 11.51
CA LEU A 38 -3.35 -0.96 10.99
C LEU A 38 -3.92 -0.10 12.11
N SER A 39 -4.10 1.18 11.79
CA SER A 39 -4.72 2.16 12.69
C SER A 39 -6.23 2.13 12.51
N LYS A 40 -7.00 2.62 13.49
CA LYS A 40 -8.48 2.65 13.43
C LYS A 40 -8.97 3.33 12.14
N ARG A 41 -8.41 4.50 11.82
CA ARG A 41 -8.48 5.17 10.52
C ARG A 41 -7.05 5.30 10.02
N HIS A 42 -6.69 4.59 8.94
CA HIS A 42 -5.30 4.48 8.50
C HIS A 42 -5.03 5.39 7.31
N CYS A 43 -5.80 5.22 6.25
CA CYS A 43 -5.70 6.02 5.03
C CYS A 43 -7.08 6.22 4.41
N VAL A 44 -7.15 7.19 3.52
CA VAL A 44 -8.29 7.40 2.63
C VAL A 44 -7.83 7.15 1.21
N LEU A 45 -8.68 6.48 0.44
CA LEU A 45 -8.54 6.31 -1.00
C LEU A 45 -9.52 7.26 -1.66
N VAL A 46 -9.02 8.03 -2.61
CA VAL A 46 -9.80 8.95 -3.44
C VAL A 46 -9.75 8.43 -4.86
N LYS A 47 -10.89 8.00 -5.35
CA LYS A 47 -11.10 7.58 -6.74
C LYS A 47 -11.64 8.80 -7.49
N THR A 48 -10.94 9.19 -8.54
CA THR A 48 -11.30 10.31 -9.43
C THR A 48 -11.23 9.79 -10.86
N ASP A 49 -11.78 10.51 -11.83
CA ASP A 49 -11.87 10.13 -13.26
C ASP A 49 -10.58 9.49 -13.84
N GLY A 50 -10.47 8.16 -13.70
CA GLY A 50 -9.33 7.38 -14.18
C GLY A 50 -8.10 7.30 -13.26
N LEU A 51 -8.16 7.83 -12.04
CA LEU A 51 -7.05 7.83 -11.09
C LEU A 51 -7.49 7.34 -9.72
N LEU A 52 -6.61 6.60 -9.04
CA LEU A 52 -6.78 6.22 -7.65
C LEU A 52 -5.66 6.86 -6.84
N VAL A 53 -6.00 7.65 -5.83
CA VAL A 53 -5.04 8.34 -4.97
C VAL A 53 -5.19 7.81 -3.56
N VAL A 54 -4.07 7.50 -2.90
CA VAL A 54 -4.04 7.16 -1.48
C VAL A 54 -3.50 8.34 -0.68
N ARG A 55 -4.11 8.61 0.48
CA ARG A 55 -3.65 9.60 1.45
C ARG A 55 -3.63 9.01 2.85
N ASP A 56 -2.50 9.10 3.51
CA ASP A 56 -2.31 8.66 4.89
C ASP A 56 -2.96 9.65 5.87
N LEU A 57 -3.70 9.15 6.86
CA LEU A 57 -4.40 9.96 7.86
C LEU A 57 -3.61 10.10 9.17
N GLY A 58 -2.28 9.98 9.12
CA GLY A 58 -1.43 9.96 10.32
C GLY A 58 -1.37 8.59 10.96
N SER A 59 -1.27 7.54 10.15
CA SER A 59 -1.22 6.18 10.66
C SER A 59 0.06 5.91 11.45
N THR A 60 -0.02 5.00 12.43
CA THR A 60 1.11 4.69 13.33
C THR A 60 2.31 4.11 12.58
N ASN A 61 2.06 3.14 11.70
CA ASN A 61 3.11 2.46 10.94
C ASN A 61 3.39 3.12 9.58
N GLY A 62 2.50 4.01 9.12
CA GLY A 62 2.59 4.68 7.84
C GLY A 62 2.03 3.86 6.67
N THR A 63 1.74 4.59 5.59
CA THR A 63 1.41 4.06 4.28
C THR A 63 2.65 4.04 3.38
N LYS A 64 2.87 2.96 2.62
CA LYS A 64 3.98 2.83 1.66
C LYS A 64 3.48 2.41 0.29
N VAL A 65 4.07 2.98 -0.76
CA VAL A 65 3.84 2.59 -2.17
C VAL A 65 5.20 2.21 -2.76
N LYS A 66 5.32 1.04 -3.39
CA LYS A 66 6.60 0.51 -3.92
C LYS A 66 7.72 0.48 -2.86
N GLY A 67 7.36 0.28 -1.59
CA GLY A 67 8.29 0.26 -0.46
C GLY A 67 8.69 1.63 0.09
N GLN A 68 8.31 2.74 -0.55
CA GLN A 68 8.58 4.09 -0.07
C GLN A 68 7.42 4.62 0.77
N LYS A 69 7.70 5.22 1.94
CA LYS A 69 6.68 5.80 2.82
C LYS A 69 6.17 7.12 2.22
N ILE A 70 4.85 7.25 2.14
CA ILE A 70 4.19 8.40 1.52
C ILE A 70 3.22 9.07 2.48
N ARG A 71 2.90 10.34 2.21
CA ARG A 71 1.75 11.03 2.81
C ARG A 71 0.55 11.00 1.87
N TRP A 72 0.81 11.13 0.58
CA TRP A 72 -0.17 10.96 -0.48
C TRP A 72 0.56 10.48 -1.75
N ALA A 73 -0.11 9.71 -2.59
CA ALA A 73 0.43 9.25 -3.87
C ALA A 73 -0.70 8.79 -4.80
N ALA A 74 -0.54 9.03 -6.11
CA ALA A 74 -1.35 8.35 -7.12
C ALA A 74 -0.88 6.90 -7.25
N LEU A 75 -1.82 5.97 -7.22
CA LEU A 75 -1.60 4.54 -7.41
C LEU A 75 -1.73 4.19 -8.88
N LEU A 76 -0.76 3.44 -9.39
CA LEU A 76 -0.79 2.90 -10.74
C LEU A 76 -1.24 1.43 -10.73
N PRO A 77 -1.69 0.88 -11.88
CA PRO A 77 -1.95 -0.54 -11.99
C PRO A 77 -0.68 -1.34 -11.63
N ASP A 78 -0.86 -2.47 -10.94
CA ASP A 78 0.20 -3.35 -10.43
C ASP A 78 1.01 -2.79 -9.24
N ASP A 79 0.74 -1.57 -8.78
CA ASP A 79 1.50 -1.01 -7.68
C ASP A 79 1.31 -1.81 -6.39
N ARG A 80 2.42 -2.02 -5.67
CA ARG A 80 2.39 -2.62 -4.33
C ARG A 80 2.15 -1.53 -3.29
N LEU A 81 0.94 -1.53 -2.74
CA LEU A 81 0.53 -0.72 -1.60
C LEU A 81 0.76 -1.52 -0.31
N THR A 82 1.32 -0.87 0.70
CA THR A 82 1.54 -1.46 2.02
C THR A 82 1.02 -0.52 3.09
N LEU A 83 0.04 -0.97 3.85
CA LEU A 83 -0.57 -0.24 4.95
C LEU A 83 -0.02 -0.84 6.25
N GLY A 84 0.93 -0.14 6.88
CA GLY A 84 1.71 -0.72 7.98
C GLY A 84 2.44 -2.01 7.59
N GLY A 85 1.87 -3.16 7.98
CA GLY A 85 2.37 -4.50 7.64
C GLY A 85 1.49 -5.27 6.65
N TYR A 86 0.34 -4.71 6.25
CA TYR A 86 -0.60 -5.33 5.34
C TYR A 86 -0.27 -4.97 3.90
N LYS A 87 0.05 -5.96 3.07
CA LYS A 87 0.50 -5.77 1.68
C LYS A 87 -0.61 -6.13 0.70
N MET A 88 -0.75 -5.30 -0.32
CA MET A 88 -1.78 -5.43 -1.34
C MET A 88 -1.25 -4.94 -2.69
N ARG A 89 -1.75 -5.54 -3.78
CA ARG A 89 -1.53 -5.09 -5.14
C ARG A 89 -2.73 -4.32 -5.65
N VAL A 90 -2.46 -3.23 -6.36
CA VAL A 90 -3.49 -2.39 -6.95
C VAL A 90 -3.84 -2.92 -8.33
N TYR A 91 -5.12 -3.16 -8.58
CA TYR A 91 -5.66 -3.47 -9.90
C TYR A 91 -6.57 -2.33 -10.34
N LEU A 92 -6.20 -1.67 -11.44
CA LEU A 92 -7.03 -0.66 -12.10
C LEU A 92 -7.32 -1.18 -13.50
N GLY A 93 -8.60 -1.23 -13.86
CA GLY A 93 -9.03 -1.73 -15.16
C GLY A 93 -10.25 -1.00 -15.70
N PRO A 94 -10.54 -1.14 -17.00
CA PRO A 94 -11.84 -0.77 -17.53
C PRO A 94 -12.93 -1.57 -16.79
N ASP A 95 -14.12 -0.98 -16.65
CA ASP A 95 -15.27 -1.64 -16.01
C ASP A 95 -15.58 -3.02 -16.63
N SER A 96 -15.27 -3.16 -17.92
CA SER A 96 -15.40 -4.37 -18.72
C SER A 96 -14.05 -5.09 -18.89
N ALA A 97 -13.51 -5.69 -17.82
CA ALA A 97 -12.45 -6.68 -17.94
C ALA A 97 -12.84 -7.95 -17.15
N PRO A 98 -12.87 -9.14 -17.79
CA PRO A 98 -13.09 -10.39 -17.08
C PRO A 98 -11.94 -10.60 -16.08
N GLY A 99 -12.28 -10.88 -14.82
CA GLY A 99 -11.33 -10.91 -13.72
C GLY A 99 -10.21 -11.96 -13.87
N PRO A 100 -9.16 -11.89 -13.03
CA PRO A 100 -8.00 -12.80 -13.10
C PRO A 100 -8.29 -14.29 -12.84
N SER A 101 -9.53 -14.66 -12.52
CA SER A 101 -9.94 -16.03 -12.19
C SER A 101 -10.04 -16.98 -13.40
N GLU A 102 -10.09 -16.46 -14.63
CA GLU A 102 -10.25 -17.30 -15.83
C GLU A 102 -8.93 -17.92 -16.35
N ARG A 103 -7.76 -17.52 -15.81
CA ARG A 103 -6.46 -18.04 -16.28
C ARG A 103 -6.04 -19.35 -15.61
N ALA A 104 -6.68 -19.74 -14.51
CA ALA A 104 -6.28 -20.91 -13.72
C ALA A 104 -6.92 -22.24 -14.16
N GLN A 105 -7.84 -22.26 -15.15
CA GLN A 105 -8.59 -23.48 -15.51
C GLN A 105 -8.20 -24.13 -16.85
N ARG A 106 -7.17 -23.64 -17.56
CA ARG A 106 -6.59 -24.36 -18.71
C ARG A 106 -5.29 -25.04 -18.32
N GLY A 107 -5.40 -26.13 -17.57
CA GLY A 107 -4.33 -27.12 -17.47
C GLY A 107 -4.19 -27.89 -18.81
N PRO A 108 -2.98 -28.17 -19.30
CA PRO A 108 -2.80 -29.03 -20.46
C PRO A 108 -3.07 -30.48 -20.06
N SER A 109 -4.20 -31.03 -20.53
CA SER A 109 -4.48 -32.47 -20.44
C SER A 109 -3.53 -33.24 -21.35
N SER A 110 -2.56 -33.90 -20.72
CA SER A 110 -2.03 -35.23 -21.03
C SER A 110 -2.04 -35.71 -22.49
N ARG A 111 -0.84 -35.83 -23.08
CA ARG A 111 -0.51 -37.01 -23.89
C ARG A 111 0.98 -37.32 -23.81
N ALA A 112 1.27 -38.51 -23.30
CA ALA A 112 2.59 -39.09 -23.10
C ALA A 112 3.31 -39.41 -24.42
N SER A 113 4.65 -39.40 -24.40
CA SER A 113 5.51 -40.55 -24.74
C SER A 113 7.01 -40.19 -24.68
N ALA A 114 7.78 -41.00 -23.96
CA ALA A 114 9.26 -41.14 -24.07
C ALA A 114 9.60 -42.00 -25.34
N PRO A 115 10.87 -42.28 -25.78
CA PRO A 115 12.05 -42.61 -24.96
C PRO A 115 13.49 -42.24 -25.47
N ALA A 116 14.47 -42.46 -24.58
CA ALA A 116 15.86 -42.97 -24.73
C ALA A 116 16.92 -42.37 -25.70
N GLY A 117 18.13 -42.10 -25.15
CA GLY A 117 19.40 -42.23 -25.88
C GLY A 117 20.61 -41.41 -25.37
N GLY A 118 21.72 -42.07 -25.01
CA GLY A 118 23.07 -41.68 -25.49
C GLY A 118 24.09 -40.94 -24.59
N SER A 119 24.90 -41.71 -23.86
CA SER A 119 26.35 -41.62 -23.55
C SER A 119 27.22 -40.33 -23.65
N LYS A 120 27.99 -40.12 -22.56
CA LYS A 120 29.44 -39.76 -22.39
C LYS A 120 30.08 -38.57 -23.17
N GLY A 121 30.66 -37.64 -22.39
CA GLY A 121 31.80 -36.79 -22.76
C GLY A 121 32.60 -36.38 -21.51
N ARG A 122 33.94 -36.46 -21.57
CA ARG A 122 34.92 -36.25 -20.49
C ARG A 122 35.93 -35.21 -20.95
N ASP A 123 36.03 -34.08 -20.25
CA ASP A 123 37.16 -33.13 -20.24
C ASP A 123 36.80 -31.99 -19.25
N ALA A 124 37.47 -31.80 -18.10
CA ALA A 124 38.84 -31.35 -17.85
C ALA A 124 39.13 -29.93 -18.39
N GLY A 125 39.05 -28.91 -17.53
CA GLY A 125 39.54 -27.57 -17.85
C GLY A 125 39.23 -26.56 -16.75
N ALA A 126 40.27 -25.92 -16.23
CA ALA A 126 40.31 -25.22 -14.96
C ALA A 126 40.13 -23.70 -15.06
N SER A 127 40.03 -23.08 -13.87
CA SER A 127 40.43 -21.71 -13.49
C SER A 127 39.42 -20.57 -13.69
N GLY A 128 39.28 -19.74 -12.64
CA GLY A 128 38.94 -18.33 -12.82
C GLY A 128 37.83 -17.72 -11.96
N PHE A 129 37.71 -18.02 -10.65
CA PHE A 129 36.95 -17.15 -9.73
C PHE A 129 37.90 -16.31 -8.87
N ALA A 130 38.28 -15.17 -9.43
CA ALA A 130 38.89 -14.07 -8.69
C ALA A 130 37.79 -13.39 -7.85
N ALA A 131 37.85 -13.62 -6.53
CA ALA A 131 37.07 -12.86 -5.56
C ALA A 131 37.83 -11.56 -5.22
N PRO A 132 37.24 -10.36 -5.37
CA PRO A 132 37.80 -9.16 -4.78
C PRO A 132 37.33 -9.02 -3.33
N SER A 133 38.28 -9.10 -2.40
CA SER A 133 38.13 -8.56 -1.05
C SER A 133 37.96 -7.04 -1.12
N PRO A 134 37.14 -6.48 -0.23
CA PRO A 134 37.64 -5.30 0.48
C PRO A 134 37.58 -5.50 2.01
N LEU A 135 38.77 -5.56 2.62
CA LEU A 135 38.98 -5.06 3.98
C LEU A 135 38.77 -3.54 3.94
N GLY A 136 37.96 -3.00 4.84
CA GLY A 136 37.79 -1.56 4.94
C GLY A 136 36.76 -1.13 5.98
N THR A 137 36.89 -1.58 7.22
CA THR A 137 36.30 -0.86 8.35
C THR A 137 37.25 0.29 8.70
N PRO A 138 36.73 1.51 8.80
CA PRO A 138 36.99 2.24 10.03
C PRO A 138 35.69 2.70 10.68
N ALA A 139 35.67 2.51 11.99
CA ALA A 139 34.66 3.03 12.89
C ALA A 139 34.53 4.54 12.77
N ILE A 140 33.31 5.04 12.62
CA ILE A 140 32.94 6.38 13.08
C ILE A 140 31.99 6.25 14.25
N LYS A 141 32.51 6.53 15.46
CA LYS A 141 31.70 6.94 16.58
C LYS A 141 31.07 8.29 16.22
N ALA A 142 29.76 8.32 16.06
CA ALA A 142 29.00 9.57 16.20
C ALA A 142 28.19 9.46 17.49
N SER A 143 28.86 9.74 18.60
CA SER A 143 28.24 10.17 19.84
C SER A 143 27.61 11.54 19.60
N ALA A 144 26.30 11.59 19.40
CA ALA A 144 25.54 12.83 19.61
C ALA A 144 24.87 12.71 20.97
N SER A 145 25.64 13.14 21.98
CA SER A 145 25.15 13.59 23.27
C SER A 145 24.00 14.57 23.04
N TRP A 146 22.84 14.30 23.63
CA TRP A 146 21.76 15.28 23.74
C TRP A 146 22.08 16.13 24.97
N PRO A 147 22.49 17.41 24.83
CA PRO A 147 22.48 18.32 25.96
C PRO A 147 21.02 18.64 26.28
N GLY A 148 20.63 18.35 27.51
CA GLY A 148 19.33 18.73 28.04
C GLY A 148 19.21 20.25 28.25
N GLY A 149 17.94 20.65 28.35
CA GLY A 149 17.48 21.91 28.94
C GLY A 149 16.41 22.61 28.08
N PRO A 150 15.48 23.39 28.67
CA PRO A 150 14.98 23.35 30.05
C PRO A 150 13.43 23.43 30.14
N ASP A 151 12.97 23.07 31.35
CA ASP A 151 11.84 23.60 32.12
C ASP A 151 10.44 23.81 31.51
N GLU A 152 9.51 23.03 32.09
CA GLU A 152 8.13 23.41 32.37
C GLU A 152 8.03 24.80 33.01
N GLN A 153 7.16 25.65 32.46
CA GLN A 153 5.96 26.14 33.16
C GLN A 153 5.13 27.09 32.28
N GLY A 154 3.82 26.75 32.17
CA GLY A 154 2.76 27.73 32.36
C GLY A 154 2.20 28.48 31.14
N GLY A 155 1.03 28.01 30.68
CA GLY A 155 -0.11 28.91 30.50
C GLY A 155 -0.46 29.36 29.08
N GLY A 156 -1.69 29.03 28.67
CA GLY A 156 -2.53 30.02 28.00
C GLY A 156 -2.90 29.77 26.54
N THR A 157 -4.19 29.48 26.37
CA THR A 157 -5.04 29.79 25.21
C THR A 157 -5.05 28.79 24.04
N SER A 158 -6.18 28.08 24.01
CA SER A 158 -6.82 27.46 22.87
C SER A 158 -6.88 28.42 21.67
N GLY A 159 -6.02 28.19 20.68
CA GLY A 159 -6.07 28.80 19.36
C GLY A 159 -6.81 27.91 18.37
N SER A 160 -8.02 28.33 18.05
CA SER A 160 -8.93 27.84 17.01
C SER A 160 -8.23 27.58 15.67
N TRP A 161 -8.10 26.30 15.28
CA TRP A 161 -7.78 25.90 13.90
C TRP A 161 -9.01 26.00 12.97
N ARG A 162 -10.07 26.71 13.39
CA ARG A 162 -11.37 26.82 12.70
C ARG A 162 -11.57 28.14 11.94
N GLU A 163 -10.59 29.05 11.95
CA GLU A 163 -10.75 30.41 11.40
C GLU A 163 -9.92 30.72 10.15
N GLN A 164 -9.39 29.71 9.46
CA GLN A 164 -8.67 29.94 8.20
C GLN A 164 -9.03 28.91 7.13
N MET A 165 -10.31 28.90 6.76
CA MET A 165 -10.81 28.73 5.38
C MET A 165 -12.34 28.85 5.45
N GLY A 166 -12.86 30.05 5.14
CA GLY A 166 -14.28 30.31 5.06
C GLY A 166 -14.91 29.77 3.76
N ALA A 167 -16.23 29.59 3.87
CA ALA A 167 -17.24 29.48 2.82
C ALA A 167 -17.30 28.16 2.03
N LEU A 168 -18.24 27.28 2.39
CA LEU A 168 -19.47 27.02 1.61
C LEU A 168 -20.29 25.87 2.22
N ALA A 169 -21.54 26.21 2.57
CA ALA A 169 -22.76 25.39 2.68
C ALA A 169 -22.89 24.34 3.82
N ASP A 170 -23.68 24.68 4.83
CA ASP A 170 -24.32 23.77 5.78
C ASP A 170 -25.35 22.84 5.09
N PRO A 171 -25.44 21.54 5.44
CA PRO A 171 -26.34 20.57 4.80
C PRO A 171 -27.69 20.32 5.52
N ASP A 172 -28.25 21.27 6.26
CA ASP A 172 -29.48 21.07 7.06
C ASP A 172 -30.65 22.02 6.71
N ASP A 173 -30.91 22.25 5.42
CA ASP A 173 -32.16 22.89 4.99
C ASP A 173 -32.68 22.29 3.68
N VAL A 174 -33.30 21.11 3.79
CA VAL A 174 -34.13 20.52 2.74
C VAL A 174 -35.48 20.15 3.37
N ILE A 175 -36.32 21.16 3.57
CA ILE A 175 -37.77 20.98 3.69
C ILE A 175 -38.28 20.73 2.26
N ILE A 176 -38.74 19.50 2.01
CA ILE A 176 -39.51 19.16 0.81
C ILE A 176 -40.98 19.11 1.24
N GLU A 177 -41.67 20.24 1.20
CA GLU A 177 -43.14 20.26 1.10
C GLU A 177 -43.51 20.20 -0.38
N LEU A 178 -44.29 19.18 -0.74
CA LEU A 178 -44.99 19.01 -2.02
C LEU A 178 -46.38 18.44 -1.71
N ASP A 179 -47.36 19.30 -1.44
CA ASP A 179 -48.60 19.56 -2.22
C ASP A 179 -49.51 20.53 -1.45
#